data_AF-A0A933KMR6-F1
#
_entry.id   AF-A0A933KMR6-F1
#
_cell.length_a   1.000
_cell.length_b   1.000
_cell.length_c   1.000
_cell.angle_alpha   90.00
_cell.angle_beta   90.00
_cell.angle_gamma   90.00
#
_symmetry.space_group_name_H-M   'P 1'
#
loop_
_entity.id
_entity.type
_entity.pdbx_description
1 polymer ?
#
loop_
_entity_poly.entity_id
_entity_poly.type
_entity_poly.pdbx_seq_one_letter_code
_entity_poly.pdbx_strand_id
1 'polypeptide(L)'
;MRTIKEIAAGDEVFALNETTKQIEVARVLGGGSSGEKEILEIRAGSRAIGASGNHPFLVLRDVRREGTRKARYAPTWVGAADLLVGDLVAVPNALPEFGRVYPMAQRNVHTGLGFTNQDLLWFLGLWLGDGYLKRSDGYTTVQVAVDNTDLGLIEQIIDVAREEFGLEFSLATDRLRLTARGTARLADFLDSNGVAGNSHTKRVPGWVFGLPSAQRLAFLAGFIDADGTVRAHRSAKNPVITSGNESLLEDLRELSQLCGIGVSAVRKFTSKHPHDPDRFIVGHRLHLSGRFDHLPLRSPKKAERLNARHYGHTNRTAKGTTFKKHTSEMLGFVRIESIESVGVEETFDIEVEGHHNFVAEGFVVHNSEVVFHRNREDLEKQGILFCDMDTALREYPELVKQYFGTIIPPGDNKFAALNTATWSGGSFVYIPAGVNCEMPLQAYFRINSESAGQFERTLIIAEEGSQVHYIEGCSAPVYTKDSLHSAVVEIVVKPSARVTYTTIQNWSPNVYNLVTKRARVEAEGHMEWIDGNIG
;
A
#
# COMPACT_ATOMS: atom_id res chain seq x y z
N MET A 1 4.60 -9.28 -7.08
CA MET A 1 4.28 -7.88 -6.75
C MET A 1 5.57 -7.08 -6.90
N ARG A 2 5.50 -5.80 -7.26
CA ARG A 2 6.69 -4.95 -7.34
C ARG A 2 6.84 -4.20 -6.02
N THR A 3 8.06 -4.11 -5.51
CA THR A 3 8.35 -3.24 -4.36
C THR A 3 8.14 -1.79 -4.78
N ILE A 4 7.86 -0.89 -3.83
CA ILE A 4 7.70 0.53 -4.14
C ILE A 4 8.92 1.13 -4.87
N LYS A 5 10.11 0.56 -4.65
CA LYS A 5 11.37 0.95 -5.30
C LYS A 5 11.42 0.62 -6.80
N GLU A 6 10.62 -0.35 -7.24
CA GLU A 6 10.58 -0.85 -8.62
C GLU A 6 9.43 -0.23 -9.44
N ILE A 7 8.58 0.59 -8.81
CA ILE A 7 7.44 1.24 -9.47
C ILE A 7 7.95 2.46 -10.24
N ALA A 8 7.58 2.55 -11.52
CA ALA A 8 7.96 3.65 -12.40
C ALA A 8 6.73 4.35 -12.99
N ALA A 9 6.95 5.54 -13.57
CA ALA A 9 5.94 6.24 -14.33
C ALA A 9 5.37 5.35 -15.45
N GLY A 10 4.05 5.29 -15.54
CA GLY A 10 3.32 4.46 -16.48
C GLY A 10 2.88 3.10 -15.92
N ASP A 11 3.37 2.69 -14.75
CA ASP A 11 2.89 1.50 -14.09
C ASP A 11 1.47 1.67 -13.55
N GLU A 12 0.83 0.54 -13.25
CA GLU A 12 -0.51 0.47 -12.68
C GLU A 12 -0.46 0.05 -11.22
N VAL A 13 -1.22 0.74 -10.38
CA VAL A 13 -1.42 0.44 -8.96
C VAL A 13 -2.91 0.42 -8.63
N PHE A 14 -3.26 -0.13 -7.48
CA PHE A 14 -4.64 -0.08 -6.98
C PHE A 14 -4.83 1.18 -6.15
N ALA A 15 -5.92 1.91 -6.41
CA ALA A 15 -6.29 3.13 -5.71
C ALA A 15 -7.73 3.06 -5.21
N LEU A 16 -8.05 3.73 -4.11
CA LEU A 16 -9.39 3.89 -3.59
C LEU A 16 -10.07 5.09 -4.27
N ASN A 17 -11.19 4.84 -4.92
CA ASN A 17 -12.15 5.89 -5.25
C ASN A 17 -12.97 6.22 -4.00
N GLU A 18 -12.67 7.33 -3.33
CA GLU A 18 -13.31 7.70 -2.05
C GLU A 18 -14.84 7.88 -2.17
N THR A 19 -15.32 8.27 -3.36
CA THR A 19 -16.75 8.49 -3.61
C THR A 19 -17.51 7.18 -3.73
N THR A 20 -17.04 6.28 -4.60
CA THR A 20 -17.70 4.98 -4.85
C THR A 20 -17.33 3.92 -3.80
N LYS A 21 -16.24 4.17 -3.06
CA LYS A 21 -15.59 3.24 -2.11
C LYS A 21 -15.11 1.96 -2.78
N GLN A 22 -14.87 1.99 -4.09
CA GLN A 22 -14.31 0.87 -4.84
C GLN A 22 -12.80 1.02 -4.93
N ILE A 23 -12.11 -0.10 -4.99
CA ILE A 23 -10.71 -0.11 -5.39
C ILE A 23 -10.69 -0.18 -6.92
N GLU A 24 -9.89 0.66 -7.55
CA GLU A 24 -9.80 0.81 -9.01
C GLU A 24 -8.33 0.75 -9.42
N VAL A 25 -8.06 0.44 -10.70
CA VAL A 25 -6.71 0.53 -11.24
C VAL A 25 -6.44 1.99 -11.58
N ALA A 26 -5.29 2.50 -11.14
CA ALA A 26 -4.83 3.86 -11.39
C ALA A 26 -3.39 3.84 -11.90
N ARG A 27 -3.04 4.85 -12.70
CA ARG A 27 -1.73 4.96 -13.33
C ARG A 27 -0.78 5.77 -12.45
N VAL A 28 0.46 5.34 -12.39
CA VAL A 28 1.55 6.07 -11.73
C VAL A 28 2.08 7.14 -12.68
N LEU A 29 2.08 8.39 -12.24
CA LEU A 29 2.62 9.54 -12.97
C LEU A 29 4.14 9.67 -12.76
N GLY A 30 4.62 9.31 -11.59
CA GLY A 30 6.02 9.38 -11.21
C GLY A 30 6.25 8.80 -9.81
N GLY A 31 7.51 8.70 -9.41
CA GLY A 31 7.88 8.21 -8.10
C GLY A 31 9.39 8.17 -7.93
N GLY A 32 9.85 8.00 -6.70
CA GLY A 32 11.27 7.95 -6.40
C GLY A 32 11.58 7.94 -4.91
N SER A 33 12.88 7.92 -4.61
CA SER A 33 13.37 8.10 -3.24
C SER A 33 12.96 9.49 -2.74
N SER A 34 12.43 9.55 -1.53
CA SER A 34 12.10 10.77 -0.80
C SER A 34 13.07 11.02 0.36
N GLY A 35 14.24 10.35 0.32
CA GLY A 35 15.31 10.48 1.31
C GLY A 35 15.17 9.56 2.52
N GLU A 36 16.15 9.64 3.41
CA GLU A 36 16.19 8.92 4.67
C GLU A 36 15.28 9.60 5.70
N LYS A 37 14.34 8.84 6.28
CA LYS A 37 13.39 9.33 7.27
C LYS A 37 13.21 8.32 8.39
N GLU A 38 12.82 8.81 9.57
CA GLU A 38 12.35 7.93 10.64
C GLU A 38 11.09 7.17 10.19
N ILE A 39 11.11 5.85 10.37
CA ILE A 39 10.05 4.94 9.98
C ILE A 39 9.24 4.54 11.21
N LEU A 40 7.92 4.73 11.09
CA LEU A 40 6.94 4.17 12.00
C LEU A 40 6.37 2.91 11.37
N GLU A 41 6.51 1.77 12.04
CA GLU A 41 5.85 0.53 11.68
C GLU A 41 4.44 0.50 12.27
N ILE A 42 3.43 0.55 11.41
CA ILE A 42 2.01 0.49 11.78
C ILE A 42 1.50 -0.94 11.59
N ARG A 43 0.95 -1.54 12.64
CA ARG A 43 0.37 -2.89 12.60
C ARG A 43 -1.15 -2.84 12.81
N ALA A 44 -1.90 -3.47 11.92
CA ALA A 44 -3.36 -3.57 12.01
C ALA A 44 -3.86 -4.94 11.52
N GLY A 45 -4.36 -5.77 12.44
CA GLY A 45 -4.74 -7.15 12.15
C GLY A 45 -3.52 -7.99 11.70
N SER A 46 -3.45 -8.29 10.40
CA SER A 46 -2.34 -9.07 9.82
C SER A 46 -1.49 -8.31 8.83
N ARG A 47 -1.73 -7.02 8.73
CA ARG A 47 -1.02 -6.10 7.86
C ARG A 47 -0.04 -5.31 8.73
N ALA A 48 1.12 -5.03 8.14
CA ALA A 48 2.12 -4.15 8.72
C ALA A 48 2.71 -3.32 7.59
N ILE A 49 2.95 -2.04 7.83
CA ILE A 49 3.58 -1.14 6.88
C ILE A 49 4.53 -0.20 7.62
N GLY A 50 5.73 -0.02 7.08
CA GLY A 50 6.65 1.03 7.51
C GLY A 50 6.38 2.30 6.71
N ALA A 51 6.16 3.42 7.38
CA ALA A 51 5.93 4.70 6.72
C ALA A 51 6.61 5.85 7.47
N SER A 52 6.98 6.90 6.74
CA SER A 52 7.47 8.14 7.37
C SER A 52 6.35 8.88 8.11
N GLY A 53 6.71 9.67 9.11
CA GLY A 53 5.75 10.35 10.00
C GLY A 53 4.66 11.18 9.30
N ASN A 54 4.96 11.78 8.15
CA ASN A 54 4.00 12.58 7.38
C ASN A 54 3.18 11.78 6.35
N HIS A 55 3.42 10.48 6.19
CA HIS A 55 2.74 9.68 5.19
C HIS A 55 1.26 9.45 5.57
N PRO A 56 0.27 9.87 4.75
CA PRO A 56 -1.12 9.87 5.19
C PRO A 56 -1.82 8.52 5.05
N PHE A 57 -2.55 8.14 6.10
CA PHE A 57 -3.44 6.98 6.16
C PHE A 57 -4.89 7.40 6.30
N LEU A 58 -5.79 6.73 5.57
CA LEU A 58 -7.22 6.98 5.70
C LEU A 58 -7.76 6.26 6.94
N VAL A 59 -8.27 7.01 7.91
CA VAL A 59 -8.84 6.46 9.15
C VAL A 59 -10.30 6.87 9.35
N LEU A 60 -11.06 6.07 10.09
CA LEU A 60 -12.37 6.45 10.64
C LEU A 60 -12.23 6.81 12.11
N ARG A 61 -12.46 8.09 12.42
CA ARG A 61 -12.51 8.59 13.80
C ARG A 61 -13.94 8.93 14.23
N ASP A 62 -14.23 8.74 15.51
CA ASP A 62 -15.53 9.04 16.09
C ASP A 62 -15.65 10.54 16.39
N VAL A 63 -16.41 11.25 15.55
CA VAL A 63 -16.69 12.70 15.63
C VAL A 63 -17.99 12.99 16.39
N ARG A 64 -18.43 12.07 17.26
CA ARG A 64 -19.66 12.27 18.06
C ARG A 64 -19.53 13.52 18.95
N ARG A 65 -20.65 14.24 19.11
CA ARG A 65 -20.74 15.33 20.09
C ARG A 65 -20.79 14.74 21.50
N GLU A 66 -20.11 15.41 22.44
CA GLU A 66 -20.09 15.02 23.84
C GLU A 66 -21.55 14.89 24.38
N GLY A 67 -21.83 13.80 25.09
CA GLY A 67 -23.18 13.47 25.57
C GLY A 67 -24.07 12.63 24.61
N THR A 68 -23.64 12.36 23.37
CA THR A 68 -24.40 11.47 22.46
C THR A 68 -23.96 10.00 22.58
N ARG A 69 -24.93 9.09 22.73
CA ARG A 69 -24.66 7.64 22.93
C ARG A 69 -24.22 6.90 21.66
N LYS A 70 -24.54 7.41 20.47
CA LYS A 70 -24.30 6.74 19.19
C LYS A 70 -23.04 7.28 18.52
N ALA A 71 -22.04 6.42 18.32
CA ALA A 71 -20.80 6.79 17.63
C ALA A 71 -21.09 7.26 16.20
N ARG A 72 -20.45 8.36 15.79
CA ARG A 72 -20.55 8.97 14.47
C ARG A 72 -19.17 9.01 13.86
N TYR A 73 -18.90 8.11 12.92
CA TYR A 73 -17.61 8.06 12.26
C TYR A 73 -17.54 9.02 11.07
N ALA A 74 -16.35 9.57 10.82
CA ALA A 74 -15.96 10.33 9.64
C ALA A 74 -14.60 9.85 9.12
N PRO A 75 -14.42 9.76 7.79
CA PRO A 75 -13.13 9.44 7.18
C PRO A 75 -12.21 10.66 7.24
N THR A 76 -10.93 10.44 7.55
CA THR A 76 -9.92 11.50 7.63
C THR A 76 -8.56 10.94 7.25
N TRP A 77 -7.80 11.70 6.47
CA TRP A 77 -6.40 11.39 6.18
C TRP A 77 -5.53 11.90 7.33
N VAL A 78 -4.70 11.04 7.89
CA VAL A 78 -3.89 11.33 9.08
C VAL A 78 -2.46 10.84 8.83
N GLY A 79 -1.46 11.69 9.06
CA GLY A 79 -0.05 11.31 8.96
C GLY A 79 0.31 10.19 9.93
N ALA A 80 1.25 9.33 9.56
CA ALA A 80 1.67 8.20 10.39
C ALA A 80 2.04 8.57 11.84
N ALA A 81 2.66 9.74 12.05
CA ALA A 81 3.03 10.25 13.38
C ALA A 81 1.82 10.66 14.25
N ASP A 82 0.69 10.98 13.63
CA ASP A 82 -0.54 11.40 14.29
C ASP A 82 -1.56 10.27 14.44
N LEU A 83 -1.22 9.06 13.98
CA LEU A 83 -2.03 7.87 14.20
C LEU A 83 -2.02 7.46 15.66
N LEU A 84 -3.16 6.96 16.13
CA LEU A 84 -3.31 6.46 17.49
C LEU A 84 -3.59 4.96 17.46
N VAL A 85 -3.00 4.23 18.42
CA VAL A 85 -3.40 2.85 18.68
C VAL A 85 -4.90 2.83 19.00
N GLY A 86 -5.65 2.01 18.27
CA GLY A 86 -7.09 1.98 18.34
C GLY A 86 -7.81 2.70 17.20
N ASP A 87 -7.14 3.52 16.39
CA ASP A 87 -7.74 4.09 15.17
C ASP A 87 -8.19 2.99 14.22
N LEU A 88 -9.23 3.26 13.44
CA LEU A 88 -9.76 2.34 12.44
C LEU A 88 -9.21 2.74 11.07
N VAL A 89 -8.17 2.06 10.60
CA VAL A 89 -7.47 2.38 9.33
C VAL A 89 -8.03 1.61 8.15
N ALA A 90 -8.11 2.27 6.99
CA ALA A 90 -8.67 1.76 5.75
C ALA A 90 -7.80 0.64 5.16
N VAL A 91 -8.46 -0.45 4.78
CA VAL A 91 -7.83 -1.60 4.12
C VAL A 91 -8.72 -2.11 2.98
N PRO A 92 -8.14 -2.62 1.88
CA PRO A 92 -8.90 -3.37 0.91
C PRO A 92 -9.29 -4.73 1.50
N ASN A 93 -10.55 -5.10 1.32
CA ASN A 93 -11.10 -6.43 1.56
C ASN A 93 -11.06 -7.29 0.28
N ALA A 94 -11.07 -6.64 -0.89
CA ALA A 94 -10.98 -7.24 -2.20
C ALA A 94 -10.31 -6.26 -3.17
N LEU A 95 -9.68 -6.80 -4.21
CA LEU A 95 -9.10 -6.04 -5.32
C LEU A 95 -9.91 -6.32 -6.60
N PRO A 96 -9.92 -5.40 -7.58
CA PRO A 96 -10.42 -5.67 -8.93
C PRO A 96 -9.78 -6.91 -9.54
N GLU A 97 -10.45 -7.55 -10.49
CA GLU A 97 -9.84 -8.63 -11.26
C GLU A 97 -8.65 -8.07 -12.04
N PHE A 98 -7.51 -8.75 -11.94
CA PHE A 98 -6.29 -8.38 -12.63
C PHE A 98 -5.45 -9.61 -12.93
N GLY A 99 -4.47 -9.42 -13.81
CA GLY A 99 -3.50 -10.43 -14.18
C GLY A 99 -3.81 -11.08 -15.52
N ARG A 100 -2.87 -11.88 -15.99
CA ARG A 100 -2.94 -12.56 -17.28
C ARG A 100 -2.35 -13.96 -17.15
N VAL A 101 -2.82 -14.87 -17.99
CA VAL A 101 -2.22 -16.21 -18.07
C VAL A 101 -0.73 -16.10 -18.41
N TYR A 102 0.08 -16.95 -17.78
CA TYR A 102 1.52 -16.92 -17.93
C TYR A 102 1.96 -17.98 -18.95
N PRO A 103 2.84 -17.65 -19.91
CA PRO A 103 3.39 -18.62 -20.84
C PRO A 103 4.43 -19.52 -20.15
N MET A 104 4.26 -20.85 -20.23
CA MET A 104 5.14 -21.80 -19.54
C MET A 104 6.49 -21.94 -20.28
N ALA A 105 7.60 -22.00 -19.54
CA ALA A 105 8.95 -22.04 -20.09
C ALA A 105 9.25 -23.31 -20.90
N GLN A 106 8.58 -24.42 -20.56
CA GLN A 106 8.62 -25.66 -21.33
C GLN A 106 7.21 -26.04 -21.75
N ARG A 107 6.96 -26.07 -23.06
CA ARG A 107 5.68 -26.52 -23.60
C ARG A 107 5.59 -28.04 -23.50
N ASN A 108 4.54 -28.55 -22.88
CA ASN A 108 4.28 -29.98 -22.94
C ASN A 108 3.69 -30.32 -24.32
N VAL A 109 4.48 -31.01 -25.15
CA VAL A 109 4.13 -31.35 -26.54
C VAL A 109 2.94 -32.32 -26.60
N HIS A 110 2.70 -33.11 -25.56
CA HIS A 110 1.61 -34.09 -25.53
C HIS A 110 0.26 -33.49 -25.14
N THR A 111 0.26 -32.43 -24.33
CA THR A 111 -0.97 -31.82 -23.78
C THR A 111 -1.21 -30.40 -24.31
N GLY A 112 -0.26 -29.83 -25.05
CA GLY A 112 -0.38 -28.49 -25.61
C GLY A 112 -0.27 -27.36 -24.58
N LEU A 113 0.15 -27.67 -23.35
CA LEU A 113 0.37 -26.73 -22.24
C LEU A 113 1.37 -25.65 -22.64
N GLY A 114 0.84 -24.54 -23.17
CA GLY A 114 1.58 -23.33 -23.49
C GLY A 114 1.38 -22.22 -22.46
N PHE A 115 0.30 -22.29 -21.69
CA PHE A 115 -0.12 -21.26 -20.75
C PHE A 115 -0.67 -21.88 -19.46
N THR A 116 -0.69 -21.10 -18.40
CA THR A 116 -1.27 -21.48 -17.12
C THR A 116 -2.79 -21.71 -17.19
N ASN A 117 -3.27 -22.71 -16.47
CA ASN A 117 -4.69 -23.02 -16.24
C ASN A 117 -4.93 -23.38 -14.75
N GLN A 118 -6.18 -23.57 -14.32
CA GLN A 118 -6.48 -23.83 -12.91
C GLN A 118 -6.00 -25.21 -12.42
N ASP A 119 -6.03 -26.24 -13.27
CA ASP A 119 -5.58 -27.60 -12.94
C ASP A 119 -4.08 -27.66 -12.71
N LEU A 120 -3.31 -27.08 -13.64
CA LEU A 120 -1.88 -26.89 -13.52
C LEU A 120 -1.55 -26.13 -12.23
N LEU A 121 -2.20 -25.01 -11.97
CA LEU A 121 -1.86 -24.17 -10.82
C LEU A 121 -2.18 -24.87 -9.51
N TRP A 122 -3.32 -25.56 -9.44
CA TRP A 122 -3.64 -26.41 -8.30
C TRP A 122 -2.56 -27.48 -8.08
N PHE A 123 -2.13 -28.18 -9.13
CA PHE A 123 -1.06 -29.17 -9.01
C PHE A 123 0.27 -28.54 -8.55
N LEU A 124 0.64 -27.36 -9.06
CA LEU A 124 1.87 -26.66 -8.66
C LEU A 124 1.84 -26.21 -7.19
N GLY A 125 0.68 -25.77 -6.70
CA GLY A 125 0.48 -25.47 -5.28
C GLY A 125 0.64 -26.71 -4.40
N LEU A 126 0.03 -27.81 -4.81
CA LEU A 126 0.15 -29.11 -4.14
C LEU A 126 1.60 -29.62 -4.14
N TRP A 127 2.29 -29.46 -5.26
CA TRP A 127 3.71 -29.76 -5.40
C TRP A 127 4.59 -28.95 -4.45
N LEU A 128 4.30 -27.66 -4.21
CA LEU A 128 5.06 -26.87 -3.26
C LEU A 128 4.95 -27.41 -1.83
N GLY A 129 3.75 -27.86 -1.43
CA GLY A 129 3.52 -28.47 -0.12
C GLY A 129 4.16 -29.86 0.01
N ASP A 130 3.67 -30.83 -0.76
CA ASP A 130 3.97 -32.26 -0.55
C ASP A 130 4.84 -32.90 -1.64
N GLY A 131 5.29 -32.12 -2.62
CA GLY A 131 6.15 -32.59 -3.71
C GLY A 131 7.61 -32.76 -3.31
N TYR A 132 8.26 -33.82 -3.81
CA TYR A 132 9.68 -34.09 -3.58
C TYR A 132 10.38 -34.63 -4.84
N LEU A 133 11.57 -34.10 -5.14
CA LEU A 133 12.45 -34.61 -6.19
C LEU A 133 13.43 -35.62 -5.59
N LYS A 134 13.29 -36.89 -5.96
CA LYS A 134 14.24 -37.94 -5.61
C LYS A 134 15.27 -38.09 -6.74
N ARG A 135 16.54 -37.82 -6.43
CA ARG A 135 17.69 -38.04 -7.33
C ARG A 135 18.40 -39.34 -6.92
N SER A 136 18.58 -40.28 -7.85
CA SER A 136 19.29 -41.55 -7.64
C SER A 136 19.94 -41.98 -8.95
N ASP A 137 21.25 -42.28 -8.93
CA ASP A 137 22.01 -42.89 -10.04
C ASP A 137 21.69 -42.34 -11.45
N GLY A 138 21.70 -41.00 -11.60
CA GLY A 138 21.46 -40.33 -12.89
C GLY A 138 19.98 -40.15 -13.27
N TYR A 139 19.04 -40.61 -12.43
CA TYR A 139 17.60 -40.42 -12.62
C TYR A 139 17.02 -39.43 -11.60
N THR A 140 16.17 -38.52 -12.10
CA THR A 140 15.35 -37.63 -11.27
C THR A 140 13.90 -38.09 -11.35
N THR A 141 13.32 -38.39 -10.19
CA THR A 141 11.92 -38.82 -10.07
C THR A 141 11.11 -37.83 -9.23
N VAL A 142 9.88 -37.57 -9.68
CA VAL A 142 8.91 -36.71 -9.00
C VAL A 142 8.03 -37.60 -8.14
N GLN A 143 7.94 -37.28 -6.85
CA GLN A 143 7.07 -37.96 -5.89
C GLN A 143 6.19 -36.93 -5.18
N VAL A 144 4.98 -37.34 -4.79
CA VAL A 144 4.04 -36.50 -4.05
C VAL A 144 3.61 -37.27 -2.81
N ALA A 145 3.84 -36.73 -1.62
CA ALA A 145 3.34 -37.33 -0.38
C ALA A 145 1.82 -37.21 -0.31
N VAL A 146 1.13 -38.22 0.24
CA VAL A 146 -0.35 -38.23 0.35
C VAL A 146 -0.82 -38.86 1.65
N ASP A 147 -1.94 -38.35 2.19
CA ASP A 147 -2.74 -39.03 3.22
C ASP A 147 -3.55 -40.15 2.55
N ASN A 148 -3.21 -41.41 2.85
CA ASN A 148 -3.86 -42.58 2.24
C ASN A 148 -5.34 -42.76 2.62
N THR A 149 -5.85 -41.95 3.54
CA THR A 149 -7.27 -41.88 3.90
C THR A 149 -8.05 -40.90 3.02
N ASP A 150 -7.37 -39.99 2.32
CA ASP A 150 -8.00 -38.99 1.44
C ASP A 150 -8.01 -39.48 -0.01
N LEU A 151 -8.81 -40.51 -0.27
CA LEU A 151 -8.88 -41.16 -1.58
C LEU A 151 -9.35 -40.20 -2.69
N GLY A 152 -10.23 -39.25 -2.36
CA GLY A 152 -10.70 -38.24 -3.31
C GLY A 152 -9.59 -37.29 -3.75
N LEU A 153 -8.74 -36.85 -2.80
CA LEU A 153 -7.56 -36.05 -3.17
C LEU A 153 -6.59 -36.87 -4.04
N ILE A 154 -6.35 -38.13 -3.71
CA ILE A 154 -5.46 -39.02 -4.49
C ILE A 154 -5.94 -39.16 -5.94
N GLU A 155 -7.24 -39.40 -6.16
CA GLU A 155 -7.85 -39.49 -7.48
C GLU A 155 -7.64 -38.19 -8.28
N GLN A 156 -7.90 -37.04 -7.66
CA GLN A 156 -7.69 -35.73 -8.28
C GLN A 156 -6.23 -35.47 -8.67
N ILE A 157 -5.25 -35.88 -7.85
CA ILE A 157 -3.84 -35.75 -8.19
C ILE A 157 -3.50 -36.61 -9.43
N ILE A 158 -4.01 -37.85 -9.48
CA ILE A 158 -3.76 -38.78 -10.59
C ILE A 158 -4.36 -38.24 -11.89
N ASP A 159 -5.60 -37.79 -11.86
CA ASP A 159 -6.30 -37.31 -13.05
C ASP A 159 -5.65 -36.03 -13.60
N VAL A 160 -5.36 -35.05 -12.73
CA VAL A 160 -4.65 -33.84 -13.16
C VAL A 160 -3.26 -34.18 -13.70
N ALA A 161 -2.53 -35.12 -13.09
CA ALA A 161 -1.23 -35.51 -13.60
C ALA A 161 -1.29 -36.22 -14.95
N ARG A 162 -2.34 -37.01 -15.20
CA ARG A 162 -2.61 -37.62 -16.50
C ARG A 162 -2.96 -36.57 -17.55
N GLU A 163 -3.86 -35.65 -17.23
CA GLU A 163 -4.38 -34.66 -18.17
C GLU A 163 -3.35 -33.57 -18.51
N GLU A 164 -2.66 -33.03 -17.50
CA GLU A 164 -1.70 -31.94 -17.69
C GLU A 164 -0.32 -32.47 -18.14
N PHE A 165 0.11 -33.63 -17.64
CA PHE A 165 1.46 -34.12 -17.88
C PHE A 165 1.55 -35.41 -18.70
N GLY A 166 0.43 -36.09 -18.96
CA GLY A 166 0.45 -37.42 -19.58
C GLY A 166 1.09 -38.47 -18.68
N LEU A 167 1.11 -38.26 -17.36
CA LEU A 167 1.80 -39.11 -16.40
C LEU A 167 0.81 -39.93 -15.57
N GLU A 168 0.98 -41.25 -15.61
CA GLU A 168 0.21 -42.18 -14.79
C GLU A 168 0.85 -42.32 -13.40
N PHE A 169 0.40 -41.50 -12.45
CA PHE A 169 0.76 -41.66 -11.05
C PHE A 169 0.00 -42.83 -10.42
N SER A 170 0.69 -43.54 -9.52
CA SER A 170 0.10 -44.63 -8.74
C SER A 170 0.64 -44.61 -7.32
N LEU A 171 -0.15 -45.15 -6.39
CA LEU A 171 0.21 -45.26 -4.99
C LEU A 171 1.38 -46.22 -4.81
N ALA A 172 2.46 -45.75 -4.18
CA ALA A 172 3.62 -46.57 -3.88
C ALA A 172 3.27 -47.68 -2.88
N THR A 173 4.17 -48.67 -2.75
CA THR A 173 3.98 -49.83 -1.87
C THR A 173 3.78 -49.45 -0.40
N ASP A 174 4.43 -48.39 0.07
CA ASP A 174 4.27 -47.85 1.43
C ASP A 174 2.93 -47.13 1.65
N ARG A 175 2.19 -46.85 0.56
CA ARG A 175 0.93 -46.11 0.54
C ARG A 175 1.03 -44.67 1.05
N LEU A 176 2.21 -44.09 1.18
CA LEU A 176 2.38 -42.73 1.71
C LEU A 176 2.72 -41.69 0.63
N ARG A 177 2.84 -42.14 -0.62
CA ARG A 177 3.22 -41.29 -1.75
C ARG A 177 2.69 -41.81 -3.07
N LEU A 178 2.52 -40.89 -4.02
CA LEU A 178 2.29 -41.17 -5.42
C LEU A 178 3.61 -41.11 -6.19
N THR A 179 3.78 -42.05 -7.11
CA THR A 179 4.94 -42.16 -7.99
C THR A 179 4.51 -42.47 -9.42
N ALA A 180 5.26 -41.96 -10.39
CA ALA A 180 5.07 -42.26 -11.81
C ALA A 180 6.42 -42.58 -12.47
N ARG A 181 6.38 -43.29 -13.60
CA ARG A 181 7.55 -43.47 -14.48
C ARG A 181 7.67 -42.28 -15.44
N GLY A 182 8.88 -42.00 -15.91
CA GLY A 182 9.09 -40.98 -16.95
C GLY A 182 8.98 -39.52 -16.47
N THR A 183 9.05 -39.27 -15.15
CA THR A 183 8.85 -37.94 -14.57
C THR A 183 10.03 -36.97 -14.77
N ALA A 184 11.08 -37.35 -15.49
CA ALA A 184 12.26 -36.49 -15.69
C ALA A 184 11.88 -35.16 -16.35
N ARG A 185 11.02 -35.19 -17.37
CA ARG A 185 10.50 -33.98 -18.02
C ARG A 185 9.66 -33.11 -17.08
N LEU A 186 8.90 -33.73 -16.17
CA LEU A 186 8.17 -32.98 -15.16
C LEU A 186 9.14 -32.31 -14.18
N ALA A 187 10.23 -32.98 -13.78
CA ALA A 187 11.25 -32.36 -12.95
C ALA A 187 11.90 -31.14 -13.65
N ASP A 188 12.25 -31.27 -14.94
CA ASP A 188 12.81 -30.17 -15.73
C ASP A 188 11.81 -29.01 -15.90
N PHE A 189 10.53 -29.33 -16.09
CA PHE A 189 9.44 -28.36 -16.16
C PHE A 189 9.30 -27.59 -14.84
N LEU A 190 9.32 -28.28 -13.71
CA LEU A 190 9.22 -27.67 -12.39
C LEU A 190 10.39 -26.73 -12.13
N ASP A 191 11.60 -27.12 -12.52
CA ASP A 191 12.82 -26.31 -12.39
C ASP A 191 12.75 -25.07 -13.29
N SER A 192 12.41 -25.26 -14.57
CA SER A 192 12.34 -24.18 -15.56
C SER A 192 11.28 -23.12 -15.26
N ASN A 193 10.26 -23.46 -14.48
CA ASN A 193 9.21 -22.53 -14.07
C ASN A 193 9.38 -22.02 -12.62
N GLY A 194 10.50 -22.34 -11.96
CA GLY A 194 10.87 -21.79 -10.65
C GLY A 194 10.11 -22.38 -9.46
N VAL A 195 9.49 -23.56 -9.61
CA VAL A 195 8.75 -24.27 -8.55
C VAL A 195 9.52 -25.48 -7.99
N ALA A 196 10.73 -25.73 -8.49
CA ALA A 196 11.64 -26.71 -7.90
C ALA A 196 12.29 -26.21 -6.61
N GLY A 197 12.88 -27.14 -5.86
CA GLY A 197 13.57 -26.84 -4.61
C GLY A 197 13.33 -27.92 -3.55
N ASN A 198 13.98 -27.76 -2.41
CA ASN A 198 13.76 -28.59 -1.23
C ASN A 198 12.83 -27.88 -0.23
N SER A 199 12.53 -28.54 0.89
CA SER A 199 11.63 -28.04 1.94
C SER A 199 12.01 -26.67 2.50
N HIS A 200 13.27 -26.24 2.39
CA HIS A 200 13.76 -24.95 2.88
C HIS A 200 14.04 -23.90 1.80
N THR A 201 14.02 -24.28 0.50
CA THR A 201 14.39 -23.37 -0.60
C THR A 201 13.25 -23.07 -1.56
N LYS A 202 12.18 -23.86 -1.55
CA LYS A 202 10.99 -23.62 -2.37
C LYS A 202 10.39 -22.24 -2.10
N ARG A 203 9.91 -21.57 -3.15
CA ARG A 203 9.26 -20.25 -3.11
C ARG A 203 8.03 -20.25 -4.02
N VAL A 204 7.10 -19.34 -3.79
CA VAL A 204 6.05 -19.06 -4.79
C VAL A 204 6.70 -18.26 -5.92
N PRO A 205 6.65 -18.72 -7.17
CA PRO A 205 7.24 -17.96 -8.27
C PRO A 205 6.60 -16.59 -8.45
N GLY A 206 7.40 -15.57 -8.74
CA GLY A 206 6.92 -14.19 -8.91
C GLY A 206 5.80 -14.01 -9.94
N TRP A 207 5.77 -14.88 -10.97
CA TRP A 207 4.72 -14.86 -11.99
C TRP A 207 3.34 -15.29 -11.47
N VAL A 208 3.27 -16.09 -10.39
CA VAL A 208 1.99 -16.54 -9.80
C VAL A 208 1.17 -15.36 -9.27
N PHE A 209 1.82 -14.35 -8.70
CA PHE A 209 1.16 -13.15 -8.17
C PHE A 209 0.46 -12.32 -9.26
N GLY A 210 0.91 -12.44 -10.51
CA GLY A 210 0.35 -11.73 -11.67
C GLY A 210 -0.70 -12.53 -12.47
N LEU A 211 -1.12 -13.71 -12.00
CA LEU A 211 -2.14 -14.53 -12.64
C LEU A 211 -3.56 -14.05 -12.33
N PRO A 212 -4.58 -14.40 -13.14
CA PRO A 212 -5.98 -14.15 -12.78
C PRO A 212 -6.35 -14.75 -11.42
N SER A 213 -7.34 -14.15 -10.74
CA SER A 213 -7.74 -14.51 -9.38
C SER A 213 -8.07 -16.00 -9.23
N ALA A 214 -8.80 -16.57 -10.19
CA ALA A 214 -9.13 -17.99 -10.21
C ALA A 214 -7.90 -18.90 -10.21
N GLN A 215 -6.83 -18.53 -10.92
CA GLN A 215 -5.58 -19.30 -10.96
C GLN A 215 -4.75 -19.15 -9.68
N ARG A 216 -4.73 -17.96 -9.07
CA ARG A 216 -4.11 -17.76 -7.75
C ARG A 216 -4.84 -18.56 -6.67
N LEU A 217 -6.17 -18.56 -6.68
CA LEU A 217 -7.00 -19.35 -5.77
C LEU A 217 -6.78 -20.85 -5.97
N ALA A 218 -6.69 -21.33 -7.22
CA ALA A 218 -6.37 -22.72 -7.52
C ALA A 218 -5.01 -23.13 -6.95
N PHE A 219 -3.98 -22.30 -7.14
CA PHE A 219 -2.65 -22.53 -6.56
C PHE A 219 -2.67 -22.61 -5.04
N LEU A 220 -3.31 -21.63 -4.39
CA LEU A 220 -3.43 -21.62 -2.94
C LEU A 220 -4.23 -22.82 -2.41
N ALA A 221 -5.30 -23.20 -3.13
CA ALA A 221 -6.10 -24.38 -2.81
C ALA A 221 -5.26 -25.67 -2.89
N GLY A 222 -4.45 -25.83 -3.94
CA GLY A 222 -3.52 -26.97 -4.06
C GLY A 222 -2.53 -27.05 -2.90
N PHE A 223 -1.98 -25.91 -2.49
CA PHE A 223 -1.07 -25.86 -1.34
C PHE A 223 -1.80 -26.24 -0.03
N ILE A 224 -3.03 -25.74 0.18
CA ILE A 224 -3.85 -26.10 1.34
C ILE A 224 -4.24 -27.58 1.31
N ASP A 225 -4.51 -28.15 0.13
CA ASP A 225 -4.82 -29.56 -0.06
C ASP A 225 -3.64 -30.47 0.28
N ALA A 226 -2.41 -30.02 0.05
CA ALA A 226 -1.20 -30.66 0.56
C ALA A 226 -1.04 -30.42 2.08
N ASP A 227 -0.51 -29.25 2.45
CA ASP A 227 0.11 -28.99 3.75
C ASP A 227 -0.83 -28.20 4.72
N GLY A 228 -2.01 -27.83 4.24
CA GLY A 228 -3.01 -27.12 5.04
C GLY A 228 -3.67 -28.03 6.09
N THR A 229 -3.53 -27.68 7.37
CA THR A 229 -4.26 -28.34 8.46
C THR A 229 -5.61 -27.67 8.70
N VAL A 230 -6.70 -28.36 8.37
CA VAL A 230 -8.07 -27.94 8.68
C VAL A 230 -8.61 -28.79 9.83
N ARG A 231 -8.60 -28.23 11.04
CA ARG A 231 -9.09 -28.91 12.26
C ARG A 231 -10.61 -29.07 12.21
N ALA A 232 -11.10 -30.22 12.70
CA ALA A 232 -12.54 -30.55 12.76
C ALA A 232 -13.27 -29.95 13.97
N HIS A 233 -12.59 -29.17 14.83
CA HIS A 233 -13.14 -28.70 16.10
C HIS A 233 -13.96 -27.42 15.94
N ARG A 234 -15.18 -27.36 16.53
CA ARG A 234 -16.10 -26.19 16.43
C ARG A 234 -15.47 -24.85 16.86
N SER A 235 -14.43 -24.86 17.70
CA SER A 235 -13.73 -23.66 18.17
C SER A 235 -12.39 -23.35 17.48
N ALA A 236 -11.79 -24.28 16.72
CA ALA A 236 -10.54 -24.06 16.00
C ALA A 236 -10.83 -23.92 14.51
N LYS A 237 -11.10 -22.68 14.08
CA LYS A 237 -12.00 -22.39 12.96
C LYS A 237 -11.31 -22.09 11.62
N ASN A 238 -9.99 -22.16 11.54
CA ASN A 238 -9.20 -21.52 10.49
C ASN A 238 -8.10 -22.46 9.99
N PRO A 239 -7.83 -22.56 8.66
CA PRO A 239 -6.69 -23.31 8.16
C PRO A 239 -5.39 -22.80 8.77
N VAL A 240 -4.52 -23.73 9.09
CA VAL A 240 -3.18 -23.44 9.60
C VAL A 240 -2.18 -24.14 8.71
N ILE A 241 -1.23 -23.36 8.21
CA ILE A 241 -0.09 -23.84 7.44
C ILE A 241 1.13 -23.83 8.36
N THR A 242 1.93 -24.89 8.34
CA THR A 242 3.15 -25.00 9.14
C THR A 242 4.30 -25.44 8.24
N SER A 243 5.40 -24.69 8.21
CA SER A 243 6.55 -25.01 7.37
C SER A 243 7.87 -24.71 8.06
N GLY A 244 8.92 -25.45 7.69
CA GLY A 244 10.30 -25.13 8.05
C GLY A 244 10.90 -23.99 7.22
N ASN A 245 10.14 -23.43 6.27
CA ASN A 245 10.57 -22.38 5.36
C ASN A 245 9.73 -21.10 5.59
N GLU A 246 10.33 -20.14 6.28
CA GLU A 246 9.70 -18.86 6.61
C GLU A 246 9.37 -18.05 5.36
N SER A 247 10.31 -17.97 4.40
CA SER A 247 10.13 -17.20 3.16
C SER A 247 8.97 -17.71 2.31
N LEU A 248 8.77 -19.03 2.25
CA LEU A 248 7.60 -19.60 1.58
C LEU A 248 6.28 -19.23 2.27
N LEU A 249 6.27 -19.15 3.61
CA LEU A 249 5.07 -18.71 4.32
C LEU A 249 4.78 -17.23 4.12
N GLU A 250 5.80 -16.38 4.00
CA GLU A 250 5.61 -14.98 3.63
C GLU A 250 5.06 -14.84 2.21
N ASP A 251 5.57 -15.61 1.24
CA ASP A 251 5.00 -15.63 -0.11
C ASP A 251 3.51 -16.04 -0.11
N LEU A 252 3.16 -17.09 0.65
CA LEU A 252 1.77 -17.56 0.78
C LEU A 252 0.88 -16.58 1.52
N ARG A 253 1.45 -15.82 2.47
CA ARG A 253 0.77 -14.74 3.19
C ARG A 253 0.37 -13.64 2.21
N GLU A 254 1.30 -13.17 1.40
CA GLU A 254 1.06 -12.15 0.36
C GLU A 254 0.05 -12.66 -0.69
N LEU A 255 0.24 -13.87 -1.22
CA LEU A 255 -0.67 -14.47 -2.20
C LEU A 255 -2.10 -14.61 -1.64
N SER A 256 -2.23 -15.02 -0.38
CA SER A 256 -3.53 -15.12 0.29
C SER A 256 -4.21 -13.75 0.43
N GLN A 257 -3.45 -12.69 0.75
CA GLN A 257 -4.00 -11.33 0.82
C GLN A 257 -4.51 -10.84 -0.54
N LEU A 258 -3.78 -11.11 -1.62
CA LEU A 258 -4.23 -10.82 -2.99
C LEU A 258 -5.51 -11.57 -3.37
N CYS A 259 -5.72 -12.75 -2.79
CA CYS A 259 -6.93 -13.57 -2.94
C CYS A 259 -8.07 -13.17 -1.99
N GLY A 260 -7.93 -12.08 -1.22
CA GLY A 260 -8.94 -11.63 -0.25
C GLY A 260 -9.08 -12.54 0.97
N ILE A 261 -8.08 -13.40 1.23
CA ILE A 261 -8.03 -14.28 2.40
C ILE A 261 -7.26 -13.57 3.50
N GLY A 262 -7.90 -13.41 4.66
CA GLY A 262 -7.25 -12.82 5.82
C GLY A 262 -6.17 -13.73 6.35
N VAL A 263 -4.97 -13.23 6.57
CA VAL A 263 -3.84 -14.02 7.09
C VAL A 263 -3.47 -13.56 8.49
N SER A 264 -2.41 -14.10 9.07
CA SER A 264 -1.73 -13.59 10.27
C SER A 264 -0.27 -13.31 9.91
N ALA A 265 0.46 -12.63 10.78
CA ALA A 265 1.93 -12.61 10.66
C ALA A 265 2.48 -14.05 10.80
N VAL A 266 3.57 -14.35 10.09
CA VAL A 266 4.27 -15.63 10.23
C VAL A 266 4.86 -15.71 11.63
N ARG A 267 4.51 -16.75 12.38
CA ARG A 267 4.99 -16.95 13.76
C ARG A 267 5.99 -18.09 13.84
N LYS A 268 7.17 -17.78 14.34
CA LYS A 268 8.19 -18.76 14.71
C LYS A 268 7.79 -19.51 15.97
N PHE A 269 8.00 -20.82 15.98
CA PHE A 269 7.86 -21.67 17.16
C PHE A 269 8.96 -22.73 17.19
N THR A 270 9.16 -23.32 18.36
CA THR A 270 10.11 -24.41 18.56
C THR A 270 9.38 -25.62 19.10
N SER A 271 9.65 -26.81 18.56
CA SER A 271 9.10 -28.08 19.03
C SER A 271 10.19 -29.13 19.14
N LYS A 272 10.01 -30.12 20.01
CA LYS A 272 10.93 -31.27 20.08
C LYS A 272 10.85 -32.11 18.81
N HIS A 273 11.97 -32.67 18.39
CA HIS A 273 12.03 -33.56 17.25
C HIS A 273 11.26 -34.87 17.60
N PRO A 274 10.36 -35.37 16.72
CA PRO A 274 9.49 -36.49 17.05
C PRO A 274 10.23 -37.79 17.43
N HIS A 275 11.45 -37.96 16.92
CA HIS A 275 12.27 -39.17 17.10
C HIS A 275 13.58 -38.92 17.85
N ASP A 276 13.82 -37.67 18.28
CA ASP A 276 15.05 -37.29 18.99
C ASP A 276 14.68 -36.26 20.08
N PRO A 277 14.51 -36.70 21.34
CA PRO A 277 13.99 -35.85 22.41
C PRO A 277 14.94 -34.70 22.80
N ASP A 278 16.22 -34.78 22.43
CA ASP A 278 17.25 -33.78 22.74
C ASP A 278 17.40 -32.74 21.62
N ARG A 279 16.82 -33.01 20.44
CA ARG A 279 16.85 -32.11 19.30
C ARG A 279 15.58 -31.26 19.23
N PHE A 280 15.76 -29.95 19.13
CA PHE A 280 14.67 -29.01 18.85
C PHE A 280 14.62 -28.66 17.36
N ILE A 281 13.40 -28.55 16.83
CA ILE A 281 13.12 -28.09 15.47
C ILE A 281 12.47 -26.72 15.57
N VAL A 282 12.96 -25.80 14.75
CA VAL A 282 12.34 -24.50 14.53
C VAL A 282 11.37 -24.62 13.36
N GLY A 283 10.12 -24.21 13.57
CA GLY A 283 9.10 -24.16 12.55
C GLY A 283 8.43 -22.80 12.52
N HIS A 284 7.73 -22.53 11.42
CA HIS A 284 6.96 -21.31 11.21
C HIS A 284 5.51 -21.67 10.96
N ARG A 285 4.60 -20.79 11.34
CA ARG A 285 3.16 -21.01 11.22
C ARG A 285 2.45 -19.79 10.67
N LEU A 286 1.54 -20.05 9.74
CA LEU A 286 0.64 -19.07 9.14
C LEU A 286 -0.82 -19.49 9.40
N HIS A 287 -1.59 -18.62 10.04
CA HIS A 287 -3.03 -18.80 10.19
C HIS A 287 -3.79 -18.05 9.10
N LEU A 288 -4.70 -18.73 8.42
CA LEU A 288 -5.64 -18.13 7.46
C LEU A 288 -6.98 -17.86 8.12
N SER A 289 -7.77 -16.92 7.62
CA SER A 289 -9.04 -16.48 8.17
C SER A 289 -9.90 -15.79 7.11
N GLY A 290 -11.19 -15.63 7.39
CA GLY A 290 -12.11 -14.93 6.50
C GLY A 290 -13.02 -15.87 5.73
N ARG A 291 -13.36 -15.46 4.50
CA ARG A 291 -14.17 -16.25 3.57
C ARG A 291 -13.27 -17.24 2.85
N PHE A 292 -13.78 -18.44 2.62
CA PHE A 292 -13.05 -19.51 1.94
C PHE A 292 -13.91 -20.27 0.93
N ASP A 293 -15.15 -19.83 0.72
CA ASP A 293 -16.11 -20.41 -0.22
C ASP A 293 -15.64 -20.31 -1.68
N HIS A 294 -14.69 -19.43 -1.94
CA HIS A 294 -14.04 -19.22 -3.23
C HIS A 294 -12.72 -19.99 -3.41
N LEU A 295 -12.27 -20.77 -2.41
CA LEU A 295 -11.13 -21.66 -2.57
C LEU A 295 -11.56 -22.98 -3.23
N PRO A 296 -11.08 -23.31 -4.44
CA PRO A 296 -11.43 -24.56 -5.12
C PRO A 296 -10.62 -25.74 -4.57
N LEU A 297 -10.82 -26.08 -3.29
CA LEU A 297 -10.20 -27.26 -2.67
C LEU A 297 -10.72 -28.54 -3.36
N ARG A 298 -9.81 -29.47 -3.62
CA ARG A 298 -10.12 -30.77 -4.23
C ARG A 298 -10.08 -31.92 -3.23
N SER A 299 -9.50 -31.73 -2.03
CA SER A 299 -9.70 -32.67 -0.92
C SER A 299 -11.14 -32.58 -0.43
N PRO A 300 -11.98 -33.62 -0.57
CA PRO A 300 -13.35 -33.58 -0.06
C PRO A 300 -13.36 -33.41 1.47
N LYS A 301 -12.41 -34.05 2.16
CA LYS A 301 -12.22 -33.99 3.61
C LYS A 301 -11.93 -32.57 4.08
N LYS A 302 -11.08 -31.82 3.38
CA LYS A 302 -10.78 -30.42 3.74
C LYS A 302 -11.90 -29.48 3.30
N ALA A 303 -12.45 -29.66 2.10
CA ALA A 303 -13.56 -28.86 1.57
C ALA A 303 -14.80 -28.92 2.47
N GLU A 304 -15.24 -30.10 2.91
CA GLU A 304 -16.39 -30.25 3.80
C GLU A 304 -16.18 -29.49 5.13
N ARG A 305 -15.00 -29.63 5.74
CA ARG A 305 -14.64 -28.95 6.99
C ARG A 305 -14.55 -27.43 6.85
N LEU A 306 -14.23 -26.95 5.65
CA LEU A 306 -14.10 -25.54 5.33
C LEU A 306 -15.47 -24.91 5.00
N ASN A 307 -16.32 -25.63 4.24
CA ASN A 307 -17.63 -25.19 3.76
C ASN A 307 -18.74 -25.24 4.82
N ALA A 308 -18.56 -26.02 5.90
CA ALA A 308 -19.48 -26.01 7.06
C ALA A 308 -19.48 -24.68 7.86
N ARG A 309 -18.91 -23.60 7.32
CA ARG A 309 -18.65 -22.33 8.01
C ARG A 309 -19.53 -21.22 7.43
N HIS A 310 -20.09 -20.39 8.30
CA HIS A 310 -20.95 -19.26 7.93
C HIS A 310 -20.56 -17.92 8.59
N TYR A 311 -19.41 -17.86 9.28
CA TYR A 311 -19.03 -16.68 10.08
C TYR A 311 -17.60 -16.23 9.80
N GLY A 312 -17.47 -15.07 9.16
CA GLY A 312 -16.23 -14.31 9.07
C GLY A 312 -16.32 -13.02 9.90
N HIS A 313 -15.24 -12.63 10.57
CA HIS A 313 -15.11 -11.26 11.06
C HIS A 313 -15.19 -10.31 9.86
N THR A 314 -16.09 -9.35 9.91
CA THR A 314 -16.24 -8.37 8.82
C THR A 314 -15.53 -7.08 9.20
N ASN A 315 -14.62 -6.61 8.36
CA ASN A 315 -14.04 -5.25 8.45
C ASN A 315 -15.06 -4.16 8.02
N ARG A 316 -16.35 -4.51 7.95
CA ARG A 316 -17.44 -3.72 7.35
C ARG A 316 -18.52 -3.34 8.35
N THR A 317 -18.50 -3.90 9.56
CA THR A 317 -19.59 -3.69 10.51
C THR A 317 -19.10 -3.49 11.93
N ALA A 318 -19.70 -2.51 12.61
CA ALA A 318 -19.61 -2.34 14.05
C ALA A 318 -21.02 -2.03 14.58
N LYS A 319 -21.52 -2.86 15.51
CA LYS A 319 -22.90 -2.76 16.01
C LYS A 319 -23.15 -1.39 16.65
N GLY A 320 -24.28 -0.74 16.31
CA GLY A 320 -24.69 0.53 16.90
C GLY A 320 -23.97 1.78 16.35
N THR A 321 -23.25 1.67 15.24
CA THR A 321 -22.43 2.76 14.66
C THR A 321 -22.90 3.15 13.25
N THR A 322 -22.40 4.27 12.71
CA THR A 322 -22.54 4.61 11.28
C THR A 322 -21.54 3.89 10.37
N PHE A 323 -20.74 2.97 10.91
CA PHE A 323 -19.56 2.38 10.26
C PHE A 323 -19.86 1.79 8.86
N LYS A 324 -20.98 1.08 8.70
CA LYS A 324 -21.37 0.47 7.42
C LYS A 324 -21.40 1.46 6.25
N LYS A 325 -21.74 2.74 6.49
CA LYS A 325 -21.83 3.75 5.43
C LYS A 325 -20.48 4.09 4.80
N HIS A 326 -19.37 3.80 5.49
CA HIS A 326 -18.01 4.08 5.03
C HIS A 326 -17.36 2.87 4.35
N THR A 327 -18.00 1.72 4.36
CA THR A 327 -17.43 0.47 3.85
C THR A 327 -18.12 0.04 2.57
N SER A 328 -17.43 -0.76 1.76
CA SER A 328 -17.97 -1.40 0.55
C SER A 328 -17.55 -2.87 0.53
N GLU A 329 -17.84 -3.59 -0.56
CA GLU A 329 -17.28 -4.92 -0.73
C GLU A 329 -15.77 -4.93 -0.78
N MET A 330 -15.18 -3.90 -1.39
CA MET A 330 -13.74 -3.77 -1.55
C MET A 330 -13.07 -2.98 -0.42
N LEU A 331 -13.78 -2.11 0.31
CA LEU A 331 -13.23 -1.27 1.38
C LEU A 331 -13.73 -1.68 2.77
N GLY A 332 -12.80 -1.86 3.72
CA GLY A 332 -13.07 -2.03 5.14
C GLY A 332 -12.13 -1.23 6.02
N PHE A 333 -12.31 -1.33 7.33
CA PHE A 333 -11.41 -0.72 8.30
C PHE A 333 -11.03 -1.70 9.40
N VAL A 334 -9.76 -1.66 9.81
CA VAL A 334 -9.17 -2.52 10.85
C VAL A 334 -8.58 -1.64 11.94
N ARG A 335 -8.60 -2.13 13.17
CA ARG A 335 -8.04 -1.39 14.31
C ARG A 335 -6.51 -1.44 14.28
N ILE A 336 -5.86 -0.30 14.45
CA ILE A 336 -4.41 -0.23 14.68
C ILE A 336 -4.10 -0.84 16.05
N GLU A 337 -3.18 -1.80 16.07
CA GLU A 337 -2.77 -2.57 17.24
C GLU A 337 -1.48 -2.04 17.85
N SER A 338 -0.52 -1.62 17.02
CA SER A 338 0.72 -0.96 17.46
C SER A 338 1.27 0.00 16.41
N ILE A 339 2.06 0.96 16.89
CA ILE A 339 2.83 1.92 16.11
C ILE A 339 4.20 2.02 16.80
N GLU A 340 5.27 1.64 16.11
CA GLU A 340 6.62 1.55 16.70
C GLU A 340 7.64 2.21 15.78
N SER A 341 8.56 3.01 16.33
CA SER A 341 9.70 3.53 15.54
C SER A 341 10.71 2.41 15.34
N VAL A 342 11.08 2.15 14.08
CA VAL A 342 12.01 1.07 13.70
C VAL A 342 13.37 1.58 13.21
N GLY A 343 13.57 2.90 13.21
CA GLY A 343 14.82 3.55 12.83
C GLY A 343 14.68 4.41 11.58
N VAL A 344 15.82 4.84 11.05
CA VAL A 344 15.90 5.68 9.85
C VAL A 344 16.19 4.79 8.65
N GLU A 345 15.35 4.88 7.63
CA GLU A 345 15.52 4.16 6.37
C GLU A 345 15.21 5.07 5.18
N GLU A 346 15.71 4.69 4.00
CA GLU A 346 15.35 5.33 2.75
C GLU A 346 13.88 5.07 2.40
N THR A 347 13.11 6.15 2.29
CA THR A 347 11.68 6.12 1.95
C THR A 347 11.42 6.41 0.50
N PHE A 348 10.36 5.83 -0.05
CA PHE A 348 9.96 6.00 -1.44
C PHE A 348 8.52 6.46 -1.50
N ASP A 349 8.20 7.25 -2.53
CA ASP A 349 6.85 7.69 -2.77
C ASP A 349 6.51 7.64 -4.26
N ILE A 350 5.22 7.54 -4.55
CA ILE A 350 4.69 7.53 -5.91
C ILE A 350 3.55 8.53 -6.03
N GLU A 351 3.41 9.10 -7.22
CA GLU A 351 2.30 9.96 -7.58
C GLU A 351 1.34 9.18 -8.45
N VAL A 352 0.10 9.05 -7.98
CA VAL A 352 -0.97 8.34 -8.68
C VAL A 352 -1.96 9.31 -9.31
N GLU A 353 -2.28 9.07 -10.57
CA GLU A 353 -3.25 9.85 -11.35
C GLU A 353 -4.66 9.76 -10.76
N GLY A 354 -5.32 10.91 -10.65
CA GLY A 354 -6.73 11.00 -10.28
C GLY A 354 -6.97 10.91 -8.77
N HIS A 355 -6.97 9.71 -8.20
CA HIS A 355 -7.39 9.48 -6.81
C HIS A 355 -6.34 9.91 -5.77
N HIS A 356 -5.09 10.15 -6.19
CA HIS A 356 -3.95 10.56 -5.34
C HIS A 356 -3.70 9.66 -4.12
N ASN A 357 -4.14 8.40 -4.20
CA ASN A 357 -3.93 7.40 -3.17
C ASN A 357 -3.69 6.04 -3.81
N PHE A 358 -3.14 5.12 -3.04
CA PHE A 358 -2.84 3.76 -3.50
C PHE A 358 -2.89 2.74 -2.37
N VAL A 359 -2.88 1.47 -2.75
CA VAL A 359 -2.78 0.34 -1.83
C VAL A 359 -1.31 -0.05 -1.68
N ALA A 360 -0.79 0.02 -0.46
CA ALA A 360 0.55 -0.44 -0.09
C ALA A 360 0.46 -1.37 1.12
N GLU A 361 1.08 -2.56 1.05
CA GLU A 361 1.09 -3.55 2.14
C GLU A 361 -0.29 -3.86 2.75
N GLY A 362 -1.34 -3.74 1.93
CA GLY A 362 -2.74 -3.95 2.34
C GLY A 362 -3.37 -2.78 3.11
N PHE A 363 -2.78 -1.59 3.09
CA PHE A 363 -3.35 -0.33 3.58
C PHE A 363 -3.70 0.59 2.41
N VAL A 364 -4.71 1.43 2.60
CA VAL A 364 -4.96 2.57 1.69
C VAL A 364 -4.20 3.77 2.22
N VAL A 365 -3.20 4.21 1.45
CA VAL A 365 -2.32 5.34 1.76
C VAL A 365 -2.44 6.42 0.70
N HIS A 366 -2.18 7.67 1.06
CA HIS A 366 -2.19 8.79 0.12
C HIS A 366 -0.79 9.02 -0.44
N ASN A 367 -0.68 9.70 -1.58
CA ASN A 367 0.58 10.34 -1.97
C ASN A 367 1.06 11.18 -0.77
N SER A 368 2.30 11.04 -0.33
CA SER A 368 2.81 11.93 0.72
C SER A 368 2.79 13.35 0.16
N GLU A 369 2.45 14.33 1.00
CA GLU A 369 2.17 15.73 0.63
C GLU A 369 3.39 16.50 0.04
N VAL A 370 4.45 15.79 -0.34
CA VAL A 370 5.73 16.34 -0.76
C VAL A 370 6.09 15.74 -2.11
N VAL A 371 5.33 16.10 -3.16
CA VAL A 371 5.81 15.97 -4.55
C VAL A 371 6.86 17.06 -4.78
N PHE A 372 8.05 16.91 -4.20
CA PHE A 372 9.15 17.86 -4.41
C PHE A 372 10.34 17.30 -5.18
N HIS A 373 10.37 16.00 -5.49
CA HIS A 373 11.66 15.41 -5.82
C HIS A 373 12.03 15.36 -7.30
N ARG A 374 11.11 15.63 -8.24
CA ARG A 374 11.49 15.60 -9.66
C ARG A 374 11.97 16.95 -10.22
N ASN A 375 11.59 18.07 -9.61
CA ASN A 375 11.98 19.41 -10.10
C ASN A 375 13.12 20.04 -9.29
N ARG A 376 13.53 19.47 -8.14
CA ARG A 376 14.52 20.08 -7.25
C ARG A 376 15.89 20.26 -7.90
N GLU A 377 16.43 19.23 -8.57
CA GLU A 377 17.76 19.34 -9.17
C GLU A 377 17.84 20.42 -10.25
N ASP A 378 16.80 20.57 -11.07
CA ASP A 378 16.81 21.53 -12.19
C ASP A 378 16.55 22.96 -11.71
N LEU A 379 15.80 23.14 -10.62
CA LEU A 379 15.63 24.43 -9.93
C LEU A 379 16.89 24.82 -9.16
N GLU A 380 17.49 23.87 -8.44
CA GLU A 380 18.75 24.06 -7.69
C GLU A 380 19.92 24.41 -8.63
N LYS A 381 20.01 23.79 -9.81
CA LYS A 381 20.99 24.16 -10.86
C LYS A 381 20.83 25.60 -11.33
N GLN A 382 19.60 26.14 -11.28
CA GLN A 382 19.30 27.53 -11.61
C GLN A 382 19.44 28.47 -10.39
N GLY A 383 19.78 27.93 -9.21
CA GLY A 383 19.87 28.66 -7.96
C GLY A 383 18.52 29.03 -7.34
N ILE A 384 17.41 28.50 -7.87
CA ILE A 384 16.07 28.73 -7.34
C ILE A 384 15.90 27.94 -6.05
N LEU A 385 15.50 28.64 -4.96
CA LEU A 385 15.11 27.98 -3.71
C LEU A 385 13.59 27.86 -3.70
N PHE A 386 13.09 26.63 -3.61
CA PHE A 386 11.66 26.35 -3.45
C PHE A 386 11.46 25.25 -2.41
N CYS A 387 10.97 25.64 -1.23
CA CYS A 387 10.74 24.75 -0.09
C CYS A 387 9.62 25.28 0.83
N ASP A 388 9.25 24.52 1.84
CA ASP A 388 8.37 25.00 2.90
C ASP A 388 9.06 26.02 3.81
N MET A 389 8.27 26.87 4.47
CA MET A 389 8.80 27.91 5.34
C MET A 389 9.58 27.39 6.54
N ASP A 390 9.26 26.20 7.08
CA ASP A 390 9.98 25.61 8.21
C ASP A 390 11.41 25.20 7.80
N THR A 391 11.54 24.57 6.62
CA THR A 391 12.82 24.27 5.97
C THR A 391 13.59 25.54 5.68
N ALA A 392 12.95 26.56 5.11
CA ALA A 392 13.61 27.83 4.79
C ALA A 392 14.16 28.54 6.03
N LEU A 393 13.40 28.54 7.13
CA LEU A 393 13.83 29.14 8.39
C LEU A 393 15.06 28.42 8.98
N ARG A 394 15.13 27.10 8.80
CA ARG A 394 16.23 26.25 9.29
C ARG A 394 17.48 26.35 8.42
N GLU A 395 17.32 26.30 7.10
CA GLU A 395 18.43 26.16 6.15
C GLU A 395 18.91 27.49 5.57
N TYR A 396 18.02 28.49 5.46
CA TYR A 396 18.30 29.82 4.92
C TYR A 396 17.90 30.95 5.89
N PRO A 397 18.29 30.89 7.18
CA PRO A 397 17.81 31.80 8.21
C PRO A 397 18.12 33.27 7.93
N GLU A 398 19.29 33.57 7.34
CA GLU A 398 19.70 34.94 7.02
C GLU A 398 18.80 35.57 5.95
N LEU A 399 18.44 34.79 4.94
CA LEU A 399 17.57 35.23 3.84
C LEU A 399 16.13 35.42 4.34
N VAL A 400 15.62 34.48 5.12
CA VAL A 400 14.29 34.60 5.73
C VAL A 400 14.23 35.83 6.65
N LYS A 401 15.22 36.00 7.54
CA LYS A 401 15.29 37.12 8.48
C LYS A 401 15.34 38.48 7.78
N GLN A 402 15.95 38.57 6.59
CA GLN A 402 16.02 39.80 5.81
C GLN A 402 14.64 40.27 5.31
N TYR A 403 13.73 39.35 5.01
CA TYR A 403 12.49 39.66 4.30
C TYR A 403 11.21 39.39 5.11
N PHE A 404 11.24 38.45 6.05
CA PHE A 404 10.09 38.05 6.83
C PHE A 404 9.49 39.22 7.62
N GLY A 405 8.20 39.49 7.41
CA GLY A 405 7.49 40.57 8.10
C GLY A 405 7.94 41.98 7.74
N THR A 406 8.69 42.15 6.65
CA THR A 406 9.09 43.48 6.19
C THR A 406 8.01 44.17 5.36
N ILE A 407 7.21 43.38 4.65
CA ILE A 407 6.09 43.88 3.85
C ILE A 407 4.83 43.88 4.70
N ILE A 408 4.59 42.80 5.46
CA ILE A 408 3.45 42.67 6.37
C ILE A 408 3.98 42.49 7.80
N PRO A 409 4.24 43.60 8.52
CA PRO A 409 4.76 43.54 9.88
C PRO A 409 3.73 42.94 10.86
N PRO A 410 4.18 42.43 12.03
CA PRO A 410 3.26 41.86 13.03
C PRO A 410 2.18 42.86 13.49
N GLY A 411 2.47 44.16 13.48
CA GLY A 411 1.53 45.22 13.86
C GLY A 411 0.56 45.67 12.75
N ASP A 412 0.61 45.06 11.55
CA ASP A 412 -0.17 45.51 10.39
C ASP A 412 -1.68 45.41 10.61
N ASN A 413 -2.14 44.27 11.12
CA ASN A 413 -3.53 44.06 11.51
C ASN A 413 -3.62 42.86 12.49
N LYS A 414 -4.79 42.69 13.12
CA LYS A 414 -5.00 41.63 14.13
C LYS A 414 -4.77 40.21 13.61
N PHE A 415 -4.98 39.97 12.32
CA PHE A 415 -4.79 38.67 11.67
C PHE A 415 -3.32 38.44 11.28
N ALA A 416 -2.62 39.49 10.81
CA ALA A 416 -1.18 39.45 10.60
C ALA A 416 -0.42 39.25 11.93
N ALA A 417 -0.89 39.85 13.02
CA ALA A 417 -0.34 39.64 14.36
C ALA A 417 -0.48 38.17 14.80
N LEU A 418 -1.69 37.61 14.65
CA LEU A 418 -1.99 36.21 14.95
C LEU A 418 -1.13 35.26 14.10
N ASN A 419 -1.15 35.45 12.78
CA ASN A 419 -0.34 34.66 11.86
C ASN A 419 1.15 34.74 12.22
N THR A 420 1.69 35.95 12.45
CA THR A 420 3.12 36.06 12.83
C THR A 420 3.45 35.33 14.13
N ALA A 421 2.53 35.28 15.09
CA ALA A 421 2.74 34.60 16.37
C ALA A 421 2.58 33.08 16.30
N THR A 422 1.73 32.57 15.40
CA THR A 422 1.30 31.17 15.38
C THR A 422 1.34 30.51 14.01
N TRP A 423 2.10 31.08 13.05
CA TRP A 423 2.15 30.53 11.71
C TRP A 423 2.66 29.09 11.73
N SER A 424 2.13 28.28 10.83
CA SER A 424 2.47 26.87 10.68
C SER A 424 2.39 26.52 9.20
N GLY A 425 3.51 26.15 8.60
CA GLY A 425 3.61 25.88 7.16
C GLY A 425 3.56 27.12 6.26
N GLY A 426 3.37 26.89 4.96
CA GLY A 426 3.49 27.90 3.90
C GLY A 426 4.74 27.69 3.04
N SER A 427 4.93 28.53 2.02
CA SER A 427 6.01 28.35 1.04
C SER A 427 7.06 29.46 1.09
N PHE A 428 8.31 29.08 0.90
CA PHE A 428 9.42 29.98 0.65
C PHE A 428 9.93 29.80 -0.78
N VAL A 429 9.97 30.91 -1.53
CA VAL A 429 10.46 30.95 -2.90
C VAL A 429 11.49 32.05 -3.05
N TYR A 430 12.68 31.73 -3.54
CA TYR A 430 13.71 32.71 -3.91
C TYR A 430 14.17 32.45 -5.35
N ILE A 431 14.09 33.48 -6.19
CA ILE A 431 14.51 33.43 -7.60
C ILE A 431 15.72 34.36 -7.78
N PRO A 432 16.90 33.85 -8.17
CA PRO A 432 18.09 34.66 -8.39
C PRO A 432 17.96 35.66 -9.54
N ALA A 433 18.85 36.65 -9.57
CA ALA A 433 18.84 37.70 -10.58
C ALA A 433 19.00 37.14 -12.00
N GLY A 434 18.17 37.62 -12.93
CA GLY A 434 18.16 37.21 -14.34
C GLY A 434 17.63 35.80 -14.62
N VAL A 435 17.20 35.04 -13.61
CA VAL A 435 16.67 33.68 -13.79
C VAL A 435 15.21 33.72 -14.21
N ASN A 436 14.89 33.02 -15.30
CA ASN A 436 13.52 32.81 -15.76
C ASN A 436 13.07 31.38 -15.46
N CYS A 437 12.16 31.21 -14.50
CA CYS A 437 11.57 29.93 -14.17
C CYS A 437 10.49 29.56 -15.21
N GLU A 438 10.87 28.75 -16.21
CA GLU A 438 9.98 28.38 -17.33
C GLU A 438 8.74 27.60 -16.90
N MET A 439 8.85 26.77 -15.86
CA MET A 439 7.74 25.99 -15.33
C MET A 439 7.10 26.69 -14.12
N PRO A 440 5.76 26.69 -13.99
CA PRO A 440 5.12 27.22 -12.80
C PRO A 440 5.50 26.42 -11.54
N LEU A 441 5.83 27.12 -10.47
CA LEU A 441 6.03 26.53 -9.14
C LEU A 441 4.66 26.33 -8.50
N GLN A 442 4.34 25.09 -8.12
CA GLN A 442 3.02 24.77 -7.56
C GLN A 442 3.15 24.30 -6.11
N ALA A 443 2.36 24.89 -5.22
CA ALA A 443 2.20 24.46 -3.83
C ALA A 443 0.74 24.10 -3.56
N TYR A 444 0.52 22.96 -2.92
CA TYR A 444 -0.81 22.48 -2.53
C TYR A 444 -0.87 22.26 -1.02
N PHE A 445 -1.78 22.93 -0.33
CA PHE A 445 -1.97 22.79 1.11
C PHE A 445 -3.31 22.12 1.40
N ARG A 446 -3.32 20.96 2.09
CA ARG A 446 -4.55 20.25 2.47
C ARG A 446 -4.80 20.37 3.99
N ILE A 447 -6.02 20.77 4.37
CA ILE A 447 -6.41 20.88 5.79
C ILE A 447 -6.62 19.49 6.40
N ASN A 448 -5.79 19.10 7.36
CA ASN A 448 -5.87 17.78 8.05
C ASN A 448 -6.41 17.82 9.49
N SER A 449 -6.93 18.95 10.01
CA SER A 449 -7.49 18.97 11.38
C SER A 449 -8.81 19.74 11.53
N GLU A 450 -9.76 19.13 12.24
CA GLU A 450 -11.16 19.56 12.36
C GLU A 450 -11.35 20.74 13.36
N SER A 451 -10.29 21.44 13.76
CA SER A 451 -10.32 22.47 14.81
C SER A 451 -9.18 23.49 14.83
N ALA A 452 -8.17 23.40 13.95
CA ALA A 452 -7.07 24.38 13.93
C ALA A 452 -7.39 25.52 12.94
N GLY A 453 -7.13 26.76 13.34
CA GLY A 453 -7.03 27.85 12.36
C GLY A 453 -5.82 27.60 11.46
N GLN A 454 -5.96 27.80 10.16
CA GLN A 454 -4.84 27.69 9.21
C GLN A 454 -4.15 29.04 9.12
N PHE A 455 -2.88 29.08 9.57
CA PHE A 455 -2.06 30.28 9.60
C PHE A 455 -0.82 30.09 8.73
N GLU A 456 -1.02 29.88 7.43
CA GLU A 456 0.09 29.74 6.49
C GLU A 456 0.75 31.09 6.21
N ARG A 457 2.07 31.08 5.95
CA ARG A 457 2.78 32.26 5.51
C ARG A 457 3.62 31.95 4.28
N THR A 458 3.36 32.65 3.19
CA THR A 458 4.09 32.49 1.94
C THR A 458 5.00 33.69 1.73
N LEU A 459 6.28 33.45 1.47
CA LEU A 459 7.29 34.47 1.24
C LEU A 459 7.99 34.20 -0.09
N ILE A 460 7.82 35.11 -1.05
CA ILE A 460 8.39 35.03 -2.40
C ILE A 460 9.33 36.21 -2.62
N ILE A 461 10.56 35.94 -3.04
CA ILE A 461 11.57 36.92 -3.40
C ILE A 461 12.00 36.68 -4.84
N ALA A 462 11.72 37.65 -5.72
CA ALA A 462 12.17 37.65 -7.09
C ALA A 462 13.23 38.74 -7.26
N GLU A 463 14.50 38.35 -7.45
CA GLU A 463 15.63 39.26 -7.64
C GLU A 463 15.63 39.95 -9.02
N GLU A 464 16.54 40.91 -9.22
CA GLU A 464 16.54 41.80 -10.38
C GLU A 464 16.46 41.03 -11.71
N GLY A 465 15.50 41.39 -12.57
CA GLY A 465 15.30 40.77 -13.88
C GLY A 465 14.83 39.32 -13.87
N SER A 466 14.47 38.75 -12.71
CA SER A 466 13.98 37.36 -12.62
C SER A 466 12.51 37.22 -13.04
N GLN A 467 12.07 36.00 -13.35
CA GLN A 467 10.68 35.70 -13.67
C GLN A 467 10.20 34.38 -13.03
N VAL A 468 9.00 34.40 -12.44
CA VAL A 468 8.37 33.20 -11.86
C VAL A 468 6.85 33.26 -11.95
N HIS A 469 6.25 32.09 -12.20
CA HIS A 469 4.82 31.86 -12.02
C HIS A 469 4.63 30.92 -10.83
N TYR A 470 3.99 31.39 -9.77
CA TYR A 470 3.65 30.61 -8.59
C TYR A 470 2.15 30.32 -8.57
N ILE A 471 1.77 29.08 -8.29
CA ILE A 471 0.39 28.62 -8.22
C ILE A 471 0.16 27.99 -6.86
N GLU A 472 -0.85 28.48 -6.15
CA GLU A 472 -1.27 27.99 -4.84
C GLU A 472 -2.69 27.39 -4.94
N GLY A 473 -2.80 26.12 -4.59
CA GLY A 473 -4.06 25.39 -4.51
C GLY A 473 -4.45 25.08 -3.07
N CYS A 474 -5.64 25.49 -2.65
CA CYS A 474 -6.23 25.12 -1.37
C CYS A 474 -7.55 24.38 -1.63
N SER A 475 -7.71 23.14 -1.12
CA SER A 475 -9.01 22.46 -1.07
C SER A 475 -9.36 22.06 0.37
N ALA A 476 -10.59 22.40 0.77
CA ALA A 476 -11.16 21.97 2.06
C ALA A 476 -12.29 20.96 1.82
N PRO A 477 -12.26 19.78 2.45
CA PRO A 477 -13.45 18.95 2.61
C PRO A 477 -14.56 19.73 3.33
N VAL A 478 -15.82 19.43 3.04
CA VAL A 478 -16.98 20.07 3.70
C VAL A 478 -17.00 19.72 5.20
N TYR A 479 -16.47 20.61 6.04
CA TYR A 479 -16.51 20.48 7.50
C TYR A 479 -17.85 20.95 8.09
N THR A 480 -18.16 20.54 9.32
CA THR A 480 -19.45 20.85 9.99
C THR A 480 -19.38 21.96 11.04
N LYS A 481 -18.21 22.59 11.21
CA LYS A 481 -17.96 23.70 12.14
C LYS A 481 -17.23 24.85 11.41
N ASP A 482 -17.40 26.07 11.88
CA ASP A 482 -16.71 27.24 11.33
C ASP A 482 -15.20 27.10 11.55
N SER A 483 -14.41 27.36 10.50
CA SER A 483 -12.94 27.34 10.53
C SER A 483 -12.38 28.66 10.04
N LEU A 484 -11.24 29.10 10.57
CA LEU A 484 -10.57 30.33 10.18
C LEU A 484 -9.34 30.00 9.35
N HIS A 485 -9.30 30.48 8.12
CA HIS A 485 -8.12 30.51 7.29
C HIS A 485 -7.58 31.95 7.29
N SER A 486 -6.37 32.14 7.82
CA SER A 486 -5.74 33.45 7.94
C SER A 486 -4.29 33.36 7.46
N ALA A 487 -4.14 33.40 6.15
CA ALA A 487 -2.86 33.38 5.47
C ALA A 487 -2.22 34.77 5.38
N VAL A 488 -0.88 34.79 5.32
CA VAL A 488 -0.08 35.99 5.03
C VAL A 488 0.79 35.70 3.80
N VAL A 489 0.69 36.52 2.77
CA VAL A 489 1.50 36.39 1.55
C VAL A 489 2.33 37.65 1.36
N GLU A 490 3.64 37.51 1.41
CA GLU A 490 4.62 38.57 1.19
C GLU A 490 5.39 38.30 -0.11
N ILE A 491 5.32 39.23 -1.06
CA ILE A 491 6.04 39.11 -2.34
C ILE A 491 6.95 40.32 -2.54
N VAL A 492 8.25 40.09 -2.66
CA VAL A 492 9.26 41.10 -2.99
C VAL A 492 9.61 40.94 -4.47
N VAL A 493 9.30 41.96 -5.27
CA VAL A 493 9.62 42.02 -6.71
C VAL A 493 10.68 43.09 -6.91
N LYS A 494 11.94 42.67 -7.14
CA LYS A 494 13.08 43.55 -7.41
C LYS A 494 13.01 44.19 -8.80
N PRO A 495 13.93 45.13 -9.14
CA PRO A 495 13.82 45.87 -10.39
C PRO A 495 13.75 44.96 -11.61
N SER A 496 12.88 45.29 -12.56
CA SER A 496 12.64 44.53 -13.80
C SER A 496 12.20 43.06 -13.62
N ALA A 497 11.94 42.58 -12.40
CA ALA A 497 11.50 41.22 -12.13
C ALA A 497 9.99 41.04 -12.41
N ARG A 498 9.56 39.81 -12.71
CA ARG A 498 8.17 39.49 -13.05
C ARG A 498 7.65 38.33 -12.21
N VAL A 499 6.59 38.56 -11.44
CA VAL A 499 5.94 37.52 -10.65
C VAL A 499 4.48 37.42 -11.05
N THR A 500 4.04 36.21 -11.42
CA THR A 500 2.62 35.86 -11.53
C THR A 500 2.26 34.97 -10.35
N TYR A 501 1.27 35.36 -9.56
CA TYR A 501 0.76 34.60 -8.43
C TYR A 501 -0.68 34.19 -8.71
N THR A 502 -0.91 32.89 -8.86
CA THR A 502 -2.23 32.31 -9.11
C THR A 502 -2.74 31.61 -7.87
N THR A 503 -3.93 31.99 -7.40
CA THR A 503 -4.65 31.23 -6.37
C THR A 503 -5.89 30.59 -6.94
N ILE A 504 -6.08 29.31 -6.66
CA ILE A 504 -7.32 28.60 -6.93
C ILE A 504 -7.88 28.12 -5.61
N GLN A 505 -9.02 28.68 -5.22
CA GLN A 505 -9.65 28.45 -3.93
C GLN A 505 -11.04 27.85 -4.10
N ASN A 506 -11.29 26.74 -3.43
CA ASN A 506 -12.60 26.10 -3.34
C ASN A 506 -12.90 25.80 -1.86
N TRP A 507 -13.23 26.85 -1.13
CA TRP A 507 -13.55 26.77 0.29
C TRP A 507 -14.99 26.29 0.50
N SER A 508 -15.26 25.61 1.61
CA SER A 508 -16.64 25.32 2.01
C SER A 508 -17.28 26.57 2.66
N PRO A 509 -18.62 26.74 2.64
CA PRO A 509 -19.30 27.95 3.13
C PRO A 509 -19.06 28.29 4.62
N ASN A 510 -18.52 27.35 5.39
CA ASN A 510 -18.17 27.46 6.80
C ASN A 510 -16.69 27.82 7.04
N VAL A 511 -15.96 28.33 6.05
CA VAL A 511 -14.58 28.81 6.19
C VAL A 511 -14.56 30.34 6.12
N TYR A 512 -14.09 30.98 7.20
CA TYR A 512 -13.74 32.40 7.17
C TYR A 512 -12.35 32.56 6.55
N ASN A 513 -12.31 33.05 5.32
CA ASN A 513 -11.09 33.29 4.57
C ASN A 513 -10.61 34.74 4.72
N LEU A 514 -9.60 34.96 5.56
CA LEU A 514 -9.06 36.27 5.94
C LEU A 514 -7.56 36.35 5.64
N VAL A 515 -7.23 36.30 4.35
CA VAL A 515 -5.84 36.41 3.86
C VAL A 515 -5.38 37.86 3.78
N THR A 516 -4.17 38.13 4.25
CA THR A 516 -3.45 39.38 3.94
C THR A 516 -2.39 39.09 2.87
N LYS A 517 -2.60 39.54 1.64
CA LYS A 517 -1.61 39.47 0.55
C LYS A 517 -1.04 40.86 0.30
N ARG A 518 0.29 41.01 0.21
CA ARG A 518 0.95 42.27 -0.16
C ARG A 518 2.22 42.01 -0.94
N ALA A 519 2.39 42.73 -2.04
CA ALA A 519 3.63 42.77 -2.79
C ALA A 519 4.31 44.14 -2.66
N ARG A 520 5.65 44.15 -2.63
CA ARG A 520 6.48 45.33 -2.84
C ARG A 520 7.14 45.20 -4.20
N VAL A 521 6.78 46.08 -5.12
CA VAL A 521 7.28 46.07 -6.50
C VAL A 521 8.22 47.25 -6.70
N GLU A 522 9.46 46.96 -7.04
CA GLU A 522 10.50 47.95 -7.34
C GLU A 522 10.46 48.40 -8.81
N ALA A 523 11.38 49.28 -9.22
CA ALA A 523 11.35 49.94 -10.52
C ALA A 523 11.27 48.94 -11.70
N GLU A 524 10.33 49.16 -12.63
CA GLU A 524 10.10 48.29 -13.79
C GLU A 524 9.70 46.83 -13.48
N GLY A 525 9.48 46.50 -12.20
CA GLY A 525 8.96 45.20 -11.80
C GLY A 525 7.49 45.02 -12.19
N HIS A 526 7.07 43.77 -12.35
CA HIS A 526 5.70 43.39 -12.67
C HIS A 526 5.18 42.36 -11.68
N MET A 527 4.02 42.64 -11.09
CA MET A 527 3.31 41.72 -10.21
C MET A 527 1.91 41.49 -10.78
N GLU A 528 1.59 40.23 -11.05
CA GLU A 528 0.28 39.80 -11.55
C GLU A 528 -0.40 38.88 -10.54
N TRP A 529 -1.63 39.22 -10.16
CA TRP A 529 -2.45 38.40 -9.28
C TRP A 529 -3.58 37.78 -10.09
N ILE A 530 -3.66 36.46 -10.10
CA ILE A 530 -4.74 35.71 -10.74
C ILE A 530 -5.48 34.97 -9.62
N ASP A 531 -6.71 35.38 -9.32
CA ASP A 531 -7.46 34.82 -8.21
C ASP A 531 -8.75 34.14 -8.72
N GLY A 532 -8.82 32.82 -8.54
CA GLY A 532 -9.96 31.97 -8.89
C GLY A 532 -10.69 31.47 -7.65
N ASN A 533 -11.79 32.13 -7.28
CA ASN A 533 -12.61 31.80 -6.12
C ASN A 533 -13.89 31.09 -6.56
N ILE A 534 -14.01 29.78 -6.26
CA ILE A 534 -15.03 28.89 -6.85
C ILE A 534 -16.03 28.36 -5.79
N GLY A 535 -15.75 28.53 -4.49
CA GLY A 535 -16.53 27.99 -3.38
C GLY A 535 -17.03 29.02 -2.37
#